data_AF-A0A352PX73-F1
#
_entry.id   AF-A0A352PX73-F1
#
_cell.length_a   1.000
_cell.length_b   1.000
_cell.length_c   1.000
_cell.angle_alpha   90.00
_cell.angle_beta   90.00
_cell.angle_gamma   90.00
#
_symmetry.space_group_name_H-M   'P 1'
#
loop_
_entity.id
_entity.type
_entity.pdbx_description
1 polymer ?
#
loop_
_entity_poly.entity_id
_entity_poly.type
_entity_poly.pdbx_seq_one_letter_code
_entity_poly.pdbx_strand_id
1 'polypeptide(L)' 'FNKVELVKLVTPETSYEELETLLASAEAILQALGLSYRVVNLCTGDIGFSSAKTYDIEV' A
#
# COMPACT_ATOMS: atom_id res chain seq x y z
N PHE A 1 16.61 9.33 2.37
CA PHE A 1 15.50 9.74 1.49
C PHE A 1 14.41 10.36 2.35
N ASN A 2 13.57 11.23 1.79
CA ASN A 2 12.41 11.77 2.48
C ASN A 2 11.19 10.91 2.15
N LYS A 3 10.32 10.66 3.13
CA LYS A 3 9.12 9.83 2.97
C LYS A 3 7.94 10.47 3.70
N VAL A 4 6.78 10.50 3.03
CA VAL A 4 5.50 10.85 3.64
C VAL A 4 4.80 9.55 3.98
N GLU A 5 4.63 9.26 5.27
CA GLU A 5 4.08 8.00 5.76
C GLU A 5 2.57 8.10 6.01
N LEU A 6 1.82 7.07 5.62
CA LEU A 6 0.40 6.89 5.95
C LEU A 6 0.26 5.75 6.95
N VAL A 7 -0.47 5.98 8.05
CA VAL A 7 -0.73 4.99 9.10
C VAL A 7 -2.21 4.99 9.44
N LYS A 8 -2.81 3.80 9.58
CA LYS A 8 -4.19 3.59 10.02
C LYS A 8 -4.26 2.69 11.24
N LEU A 9 -5.08 3.06 12.22
CA LEU A 9 -5.43 2.24 13.37
C LEU A 9 -6.89 1.84 13.23
N VAL A 10 -7.15 0.55 13.04
CA VAL A 10 -8.46 0.03 12.63
C VAL A 10 -8.80 -1.21 13.43
N THR A 11 -10.07 -1.61 13.43
CA THR A 11 -10.44 -2.87 14.07
C THR A 11 -9.98 -4.04 13.19
N PRO A 12 -9.74 -5.23 13.77
CA PRO A 12 -9.26 -6.38 13.01
C PRO A 12 -10.17 -6.75 11.84
N GLU A 13 -11.49 -6.58 12.01
CA GLU A 13 -12.52 -6.98 11.06
C GLU A 13 -12.48 -6.17 9.76
N THR A 14 -12.03 -4.90 9.82
CA THR A 14 -11.95 -4.02 8.64
C THR A 14 -10.54 -3.88 8.07
N SER A 15 -9.53 -4.50 8.70
CA SER A 15 -8.12 -4.30 8.38
C SER A 15 -7.76 -4.51 6.90
N TYR A 16 -8.33 -5.53 6.24
CA TYR A 16 -8.07 -5.80 4.83
C TYR A 16 -8.74 -4.80 3.88
N GLU A 17 -9.96 -4.34 4.18
CA GLU A 17 -10.63 -3.27 3.42
C GLU A 17 -9.85 -1.96 3.56
N GLU A 18 -9.36 -1.69 4.77
CA GLU A 18 -8.55 -0.51 5.07
C GLU A 18 -7.18 -0.54 4.39
N LEU A 19 -6.62 -1.72 4.11
CA LEU A 19 -5.42 -1.86 3.27
C LEU A 19 -5.68 -1.45 1.82
N GLU A 20 -6.82 -1.83 1.23
CA GLU A 20 -7.17 -1.46 -0.14
C GLU A 20 -7.38 0.06 -0.27
N THR A 21 -8.00 0.70 0.73
CA THR A 21 -8.16 2.16 0.74
C THR A 21 -6.84 2.91 1.03
N LEU A 22 -5.93 2.31 1.80
CA LEU A 22 -4.58 2.84 2.02
C LEU A 22 -3.76 2.81 0.72
N LEU A 23 -3.83 1.71 -0.03
CA LEU A 23 -3.25 1.57 -1.36
C LEU A 23 -3.81 2.64 -2.30
N ALA A 24 -5.15 2.77 -2.38
CA ALA A 24 -5.79 3.79 -3.22
C ALA A 24 -5.36 5.23 -2.88
N SER A 25 -5.11 5.51 -1.59
CA SER A 25 -4.62 6.82 -1.15
C SER A 25 -3.21 7.11 -1.66
N ALA A 26 -2.33 6.11 -1.71
CA ALA A 26 -0.98 6.24 -2.28
C ALA A 26 -1.02 6.35 -3.82
N GLU A 27 -1.84 5.53 -4.48
CA GLU A 27 -2.05 5.56 -5.93
C GLU A 27 -2.56 6.92 -6.42
N ALA A 28 -3.49 7.55 -5.67
CA ALA A 28 -4.06 8.85 -6.04
C ALA A 28 -3.00 9.95 -6.23
N ILE A 29 -1.90 9.90 -5.46
CA ILE A 29 -0.79 10.84 -5.61
C ILE A 29 -0.08 10.64 -6.96
N LEU A 30 0.21 9.39 -7.34
CA LEU A 30 0.87 9.07 -8.60
C LEU A 30 -0.02 9.42 -9.80
N GLN A 31 -1.32 9.13 -9.70
CA GLN A 31 -2.32 9.51 -10.71
C GLN A 31 -2.39 11.03 -10.88
N ALA A 32 -2.41 11.80 -9.79
CA ALA A 32 -2.41 13.26 -9.83
C ALA A 32 -1.13 13.83 -10.44
N LEU A 33 0.00 13.16 -10.25
CA LEU A 33 1.29 13.51 -10.86
C LEU A 33 1.42 13.02 -12.32
N GLY A 34 0.47 12.23 -12.82
CA GLY A 34 0.51 11.66 -14.17
C GLY A 34 1.60 10.60 -14.38
N LEU A 35 2.03 9.92 -13.31
CA LEU A 35 3.05 8.89 -13.37
C LEU A 35 2.41 7.54 -13.68
N SER A 36 2.96 6.82 -14.66
CA SER A 36 2.56 5.43 -14.91
C SER A 36 3.15 4.55 -13.81
N TYR A 37 2.37 3.59 -13.34
CA TYR A 37 2.81 2.65 -12.31
C TYR A 37 2.07 1.32 -12.43
N ARG A 38 2.53 0.32 -11.68
CA ARG A 38 1.80 -0.93 -11.45
C ARG A 38 1.75 -1.28 -9.97
N VAL A 39 0.73 -2.03 -9.59
CA VAL A 39 0.58 -2.57 -8.24
C VAL A 39 0.92 -4.06 -8.26
N VAL A 40 1.80 -4.47 -7.36
CA VAL A 40 2.23 -5.87 -7.20
C VAL A 40 1.79 -6.37 -5.83
N ASN A 41 1.01 -7.45 -5.80
CA ASN A 41 0.72 -8.17 -4.57
C ASN A 41 1.88 -9.13 -4.27
N LEU A 42 2.60 -8.89 -3.18
CA LEU A 42 3.80 -9.65 -2.86
C LEU A 42 3.48 -11.08 -2.45
N CYS A 43 4.33 -12.03 -2.84
CA CYS A 43 4.21 -13.40 -2.40
C CYS A 43 4.70 -13.56 -0.95
N THR A 44 4.34 -14.66 -0.29
CA THR A 44 4.70 -14.90 1.12
C THR A 44 6.20 -14.95 1.39
N GLY A 45 7.03 -15.22 0.38
CA GLY A 45 8.49 -15.22 0.50
C GLY A 45 9.14 -13.84 0.44
N ASP A 46 8.36 -12.81 0.08
CA ASP A 46 8.86 -11.45 -0.21
C ASP A 46 8.19 -10.36 0.66
N ILE A 47 7.24 -10.73 1.52
CA ILE A 47 6.65 -9.81 2.49
C ILE A 47 7.59 -9.58 3.69
N GLY A 48 7.56 -8.35 4.22
CA GLY A 48 8.34 -7.99 5.41
C GLY A 48 7.89 -8.74 6.68
N PHE A 49 8.81 -8.89 7.64
CA PHE A 49 8.62 -9.69 8.86
C PHE A 49 7.31 -9.44 9.64
N SER A 50 6.82 -8.20 9.65
CA SER A 50 5.60 -7.82 10.38
C SER A 50 4.34 -7.74 9.52
N SER A 51 4.42 -8.10 8.24
CA SER A 51 3.29 -7.97 7.31
C SER A 51 2.51 -9.28 7.18
N ALA A 52 1.18 -9.17 7.13
CA ALA A 52 0.29 -10.27 6.74
C ALA A 52 -0.06 -10.23 5.23
N LYS A 53 0.02 -9.05 4.60
CA LYS A 53 -0.24 -8.80 3.17
C LYS A 53 0.38 -7.44 2.81
N THR A 54 1.11 -7.37 1.69
CA THR A 54 1.75 -6.14 1.21
C THR A 54 1.46 -5.94 -0.27
N TYR A 55 1.20 -4.68 -0.64
CA TYR A 55 1.21 -4.23 -2.02
C TYR A 55 2.38 -3.28 -2.23
N ASP A 56 3.14 -3.54 -3.29
CA ASP A 56 4.18 -2.62 -3.76
C ASP A 56 3.65 -1.84 -4.95
N ILE A 57 3.96 -0.54 -4.97
CA ILE A 57 3.71 0.33 -6.11
C ILE A 57 5.04 0.61 -6.80
N GLU A 58 5.13 0.20 -8.07
CA GLU A 58 6.31 0.37 -8.89
C GLU A 58 6.04 1.42 -9.98
N VAL A 59 6.81 2.52 -9.95
CA VAL A 59 6.74 3.67 -10.90
C VAL A 59 7.80 3.53 -11.98
#